data_AF-A0AAV9D3P2-F1
#
_entry.id   AF-A0AAV9D3P2-F1
#
_cell.length_a   1.000
_cell.length_b   1.000
_cell.length_c   1.000
_cell.angle_alpha   90.00
_cell.angle_beta   90.00
_cell.angle_gamma   90.00
#
_symmetry.space_group_name_H-M   'P 1'
#
loop_
_entity.id
_entity.type
_entity.pdbx_description
1 polymer ?
#
loop_
_entity_poly.entity_id
_entity_poly.type
_entity_poly.pdbx_seq_one_letter_code
_entity_poly.pdbx_strand_id
1 'polypeptide(L)'
;MASTPSPGEILSLFRSLLKTASKFSDYSIREYMKRRTIDAFRDNKTLSDPNTVCSAFIDGKTQLEIERRQSIVFSLYAPKRRTSWKSRAVDVKRAVLFMWVCVSGEKDRIFIWV
;
A
#
# COMPACT_ATOMS: atom_id res chain seq x y z
N MET A 1 7.39 -13.01 24.45
CA MET A 1 8.66 -13.04 23.70
C MET A 1 8.31 -12.85 22.23
N ALA A 2 8.69 -11.71 21.65
CA ALA A 2 8.46 -11.50 20.23
C ALA A 2 9.44 -12.38 19.47
N SER A 3 8.94 -13.45 18.83
CA SER A 3 9.76 -14.33 18.01
C SER A 3 10.28 -13.53 16.82
N THR A 4 11.59 -13.55 16.60
CA THR A 4 12.19 -13.00 15.38
C THR A 4 11.52 -13.66 14.17
N PRO A 5 10.88 -12.89 13.28
CA PRO A 5 10.16 -13.46 12.15
C PRO A 5 11.15 -14.22 11.26
N SER A 6 10.77 -15.42 10.84
CA SER A 6 11.60 -16.21 9.94
C SER A 6 11.71 -15.53 8.57
N PRO A 7 12.81 -15.73 7.82
CA PRO A 7 12.95 -15.17 6.46
C PRO A 7 11.78 -15.56 5.54
N GLY A 8 11.23 -16.76 5.70
CA GLY A 8 10.07 -17.22 4.95
C GLY A 8 8.80 -16.42 5.23
N GLU A 9 8.55 -16.05 6.49
CA GLU A 9 7.41 -15.22 6.88
C GLU A 9 7.52 -13.79 6.33
N ILE A 10 8.72 -13.22 6.35
CA ILE A 10 8.99 -11.88 5.78
C ILE A 10 8.72 -11.89 4.27
N LEU A 11 9.20 -12.92 3.55
CA LEU A 11 8.94 -13.07 2.12
C LEU A 11 7.46 -13.34 1.81
N SER A 12 6.77 -14.10 2.66
CA SER A 12 5.33 -14.34 2.55
C SER A 12 4.54 -13.04 2.71
N LEU A 13 4.92 -12.20 3.67
CA LEU A 13 4.35 -10.87 3.87
C LEU A 13 4.55 -9.98 2.64
N PHE A 14 5.79 -9.92 2.12
CA PHE A 14 6.12 -9.16 0.91
C PHE A 14 5.27 -9.57 -0.29
N ARG A 15 5.17 -10.88 -0.57
CA ARG A 15 4.34 -11.41 -1.66
C ARG A 15 2.87 -11.10 -1.46
N SER A 16 2.39 -11.12 -0.21
CA SER A 16 1.00 -10.83 0.12
C SER A 16 0.65 -9.36 -0.08
N LEU A 17 1.57 -8.44 0.22
CA LEU A 17 1.45 -7.00 -0.10
C LEU A 17 1.37 -6.80 -1.62
N LEU A 18 2.32 -7.37 -2.38
CA LEU A 18 2.32 -7.27 -3.85
C LEU A 18 1.05 -7.87 -4.49
N LYS A 19 0.54 -8.98 -3.95
CA LYS A 19 -0.73 -9.59 -4.39
C LYS A 19 -1.93 -8.73 -4.05
N THR A 20 -1.88 -7.94 -2.98
CA THR A 20 -2.95 -7.00 -2.65
C THR A 20 -2.87 -5.77 -3.55
N ALA A 21 -1.67 -5.27 -3.83
CA ALA A 21 -1.43 -4.20 -4.78
C ALA A 21 -1.95 -4.51 -6.20
N SER A 22 -1.89 -5.77 -6.65
CA SER A 22 -2.43 -6.16 -7.96
C SER A 22 -3.96 -6.16 -8.05
N LYS A 23 -4.67 -6.14 -6.92
CA LYS A 23 -6.15 -6.06 -6.89
C LYS A 23 -6.68 -4.68 -7.25
N PHE A 24 -5.86 -3.64 -7.17
CA PHE A 24 -6.27 -2.30 -7.60
C PHE A 24 -6.44 -2.26 -9.12
N SER A 25 -7.62 -1.83 -9.57
CA SER A 25 -7.96 -1.64 -10.98
C SER A 25 -7.12 -0.53 -11.61
N ASP A 26 -6.96 0.58 -10.89
CA ASP A 26 -6.21 1.75 -11.34
C ASP A 26 -4.70 1.49 -11.41
N TYR A 27 -4.12 1.76 -12.58
CA TYR A 27 -2.70 1.54 -12.85
C TYR A 27 -1.80 2.35 -11.92
N SER A 28 -2.09 3.65 -11.74
CA SER A 28 -1.25 4.55 -10.94
C SER A 28 -1.16 4.09 -9.49
N ILE A 29 -2.27 3.63 -8.92
CA ILE A 29 -2.33 3.13 -7.54
C ILE A 29 -1.59 1.80 -7.46
N ARG A 30 -1.84 0.87 -8.39
CA ARG A 30 -1.13 -0.42 -8.43
C ARG A 30 0.38 -0.23 -8.50
N GLU A 31 0.88 0.66 -9.35
CA GLU A 31 2.32 0.92 -9.48
C GLU A 31 2.89 1.68 -8.28
N TYR A 32 2.15 2.63 -7.70
CA TYR A 32 2.57 3.31 -6.47
C TYR A 32 2.72 2.32 -5.31
N MET A 33 1.71 1.47 -5.08
CA MET A 33 1.73 0.49 -4.00
C MET A 33 2.91 -0.48 -4.16
N LYS A 34 3.15 -0.99 -5.38
CA LYS A 34 4.33 -1.83 -5.65
C LYS A 34 5.65 -1.14 -5.32
N ARG A 35 5.85 0.09 -5.79
CA ARG A 35 7.08 0.86 -5.53
C ARG A 35 7.25 1.08 -4.03
N ARG A 36 6.20 1.57 -3.35
CA ARG A 36 6.22 1.82 -1.91
C ARG A 36 6.55 0.56 -1.10
N THR A 37 5.99 -0.60 -1.47
CA THR A 37 6.35 -1.88 -0.84
C THR A 37 7.80 -2.25 -1.11
N ILE A 38 8.28 -2.14 -2.34
CA ILE A 38 9.67 -2.48 -2.68
C ILE A 38 10.65 -1.57 -1.94
N ASP A 39 10.39 -0.27 -1.91
CA ASP A 39 11.25 0.72 -1.25
C ASP A 39 11.27 0.49 0.26
N ALA A 40 10.11 0.26 0.89
CA ALA A 40 10.04 -0.08 2.32
C ALA A 40 10.87 -1.33 2.67
N PHE A 41 10.85 -2.38 1.83
CA PHE A 41 11.63 -3.59 2.08
C PHE A 41 13.12 -3.40 1.78
N ARG A 42 13.49 -2.49 0.88
CA ARG A 42 14.89 -2.11 0.62
C ARG A 42 15.46 -1.33 1.80
N ASP A 43 14.72 -0.37 2.33
CA ASP A 43 15.14 0.44 3.47
C ASP A 43 15.28 -0.42 4.74
N ASN A 44 14.37 -1.36 4.95
CA ASN A 44 14.45 -2.29 6.09
C ASN A 44 15.52 -3.39 5.94
N LYS A 45 16.12 -3.57 4.75
CA LYS A 45 17.16 -4.58 4.52
C LYS A 45 18.44 -4.30 5.32
N THR A 46 18.73 -3.03 5.61
CA THR A 46 19.93 -2.62 6.35
C THR A 46 19.76 -2.77 7.87
N LEU A 47 18.56 -3.06 8.36
CA LEU A 47 18.30 -3.26 9.78
C LEU A 47 18.82 -4.63 10.23
N SER A 48 19.75 -4.63 11.19
CA SER A 48 20.32 -5.85 11.78
C SER A 48 19.80 -6.13 13.19
N ASP A 49 19.10 -5.18 13.84
CA ASP A 49 18.60 -5.37 15.19
C ASP A 49 17.29 -6.18 15.20
N PRO A 50 17.23 -7.32 15.93
CA PRO A 50 16.08 -8.22 15.91
C PRO A 50 14.78 -7.57 16.45
N ASN A 51 14.87 -6.61 17.37
CA ASN A 51 13.70 -5.94 17.91
C ASN A 51 13.09 -4.99 16.86
N THR A 52 13.94 -4.23 16.17
CA THR A 52 13.49 -3.36 15.06
C THR A 52 12.86 -4.17 13.93
N VAL A 53 13.44 -5.32 13.56
CA VAL A 53 12.88 -6.21 12.53
C VAL A 53 11.50 -6.73 12.94
N CYS A 54 11.33 -7.10 14.22
CA CYS A 54 10.04 -7.57 14.71
C CYS A 54 8.98 -6.44 14.67
N SER A 55 9.34 -5.22 15.07
CA SER A 55 8.44 -4.06 14.99
C SER A 55 8.03 -3.75 13.55
N ALA A 56 9.00 -3.68 12.62
CA ALA A 56 8.74 -3.44 11.20
C ALA A 56 7.87 -4.54 10.58
N PHE A 57 8.00 -5.79 11.04
CA PHE A 57 7.16 -6.89 10.59
C PHE A 57 5.71 -6.77 11.08
N ILE A 58 5.51 -6.32 12.32
CA ILE A 58 4.18 -6.03 12.87
C ILE A 58 3.55 -4.88 12.08
N ASP A 59 4.30 -3.81 11.82
CA ASP A 59 3.83 -2.67 11.04
C ASP A 59 3.50 -3.06 9.59
N GLY A 60 4.29 -3.94 8.98
CA GLY A 60 4.00 -4.49 7.66
C GLY A 60 2.70 -5.31 7.63
N LYS A 61 2.38 -6.04 8.70
CA LYS A 61 1.11 -6.77 8.84
C LYS A 61 -0.09 -5.83 8.97
N THR A 62 0.01 -4.79 9.79
CA THR A 62 -1.07 -3.80 9.94
C THR A 62 -1.30 -3.06 8.62
N GLN A 63 -0.22 -2.69 7.92
CA GLN A 63 -0.30 -2.08 6.59
C GLN A 63 -1.00 -2.99 5.59
N LEU A 64 -0.70 -4.28 5.59
CA LEU A 64 -1.36 -5.25 4.72
C LEU A 64 -2.88 -5.34 4.97
N GLU A 65 -3.33 -5.24 6.21
CA GLU A 65 -4.77 -5.18 6.50
C GLU A 65 -5.42 -3.91 5.99
N ILE A 66 -4.73 -2.77 6.12
CA ILE A 66 -5.18 -1.49 5.58
C ILE A 66 -5.32 -1.60 4.06
N GLU A 67 -4.28 -2.08 3.36
CA GLU A 67 -4.30 -2.24 1.90
C GLU A 67 -5.44 -3.15 1.42
N ARG A 68 -5.74 -4.21 2.16
CA ARG A 68 -6.89 -5.08 1.86
C ARG A 68 -8.21 -4.33 1.96
N ARG A 69 -8.41 -3.57 3.05
CA ARG A 69 -9.63 -2.74 3.22
C ARG A 69 -9.75 -1.72 2.10
N GLN A 70 -8.65 -1.04 1.78
CA GLN A 70 -8.58 -0.08 0.69
C GLN A 70 -8.97 -0.75 -0.64
N SER A 71 -8.44 -1.92 -0.96
CA SER A 71 -8.77 -2.63 -2.21
C SER A 71 -10.27 -2.91 -2.37
N ILE A 72 -10.98 -3.19 -1.27
CA ILE A 72 -12.43 -3.40 -1.28
C ILE A 72 -13.14 -2.07 -1.54
N VAL A 73 -12.78 -1.01 -0.82
CA VAL A 73 -13.37 0.32 -1.00
C VAL A 73 -13.20 0.80 -2.45
N PHE A 74 -11.99 0.69 -2.99
CA PHE A 74 -11.72 1.00 -4.38
C PHE A 74 -12.58 0.21 -5.35
N SER A 75 -12.77 -1.10 -5.11
CA SER A 75 -13.63 -1.92 -5.94
C SER A 75 -15.11 -1.50 -5.88
N LEU A 76 -15.58 -0.96 -4.75
CA LEU A 76 -16.96 -0.49 -4.58
C LEU A 76 -17.21 0.81 -5.35
N TYR A 77 -16.24 1.72 -5.35
CA TYR A 77 -16.33 3.00 -6.05
C TYR A 77 -15.78 2.97 -7.48
N ALA A 78 -15.17 1.86 -7.89
CA ALA A 78 -14.68 1.68 -9.25
C ALA A 78 -15.85 1.71 -10.24
N PRO A 79 -15.85 2.64 -11.23
CA PRO A 79 -16.92 2.70 -12.20
C PRO A 79 -17.00 1.38 -12.98
N LYS A 80 -18.21 0.83 -13.06
CA LYS A 80 -18.58 -0.44 -13.74
C LYS A 80 -18.47 -0.28 -15.27
N ARG A 81 -17.26 -0.07 -15.79
CA ARG A 81 -16.91 0.28 -17.19
C ARG A 81 -17.46 1.64 -17.65
N ARG A 82 -16.63 2.49 -18.25
CA ARG A 82 -17.10 3.51 -19.21
C ARG A 82 -16.10 3.80 -20.32
N THR A 83 -16.64 3.89 -21.52
CA THR A 83 -16.00 3.95 -22.85
C THR A 83 -15.68 5.36 -23.34
N SER A 84 -15.64 6.38 -22.47
CA SER A 84 -15.37 7.74 -22.94
C SER A 84 -14.49 8.55 -21.99
N TRP A 85 -13.50 9.21 -22.59
CA TRP A 85 -12.38 9.89 -21.95
C TRP A 85 -12.78 11.14 -21.14
N LYS A 86 -14.06 11.55 -21.21
CA LYS A 86 -14.57 12.86 -20.80
C LYS A 86 -15.01 13.00 -19.34
N SER A 87 -15.05 11.90 -18.56
CA SER A 87 -15.56 11.93 -17.17
C SER A 87 -14.52 11.61 -16.09
N ARG A 88 -13.22 11.69 -16.40
CA ARG A 88 -12.14 11.23 -15.50
C ARG A 88 -11.83 12.13 -14.29
N ALA A 89 -12.33 13.36 -14.21
CA ALA A 89 -11.59 14.40 -13.48
C ALA A 89 -11.88 14.54 -11.97
N VAL A 90 -13.05 14.17 -11.42
CA VAL A 90 -13.46 14.85 -10.17
C VAL A 90 -13.68 13.96 -8.93
N ASP A 91 -14.17 12.72 -9.05
CA ASP A 91 -14.75 12.07 -7.85
C ASP A 91 -13.88 11.02 -7.15
N VAL A 92 -13.11 10.19 -7.88
CA VAL A 92 -12.36 9.09 -7.25
C VAL A 92 -11.06 9.59 -6.60
N LYS A 93 -10.39 10.57 -7.22
CA LYS A 93 -9.13 11.12 -6.70
C LYS A 93 -9.31 11.83 -5.35
N ARG A 94 -10.46 12.47 -5.11
CA ARG A 94 -10.73 13.24 -3.88
C ARG A 94 -11.07 12.35 -2.68
N ALA A 95 -11.84 11.30 -2.88
CA ALA A 95 -12.21 10.36 -1.82
C ALA A 95 -11.01 9.53 -1.32
N VAL A 96 -10.16 9.09 -2.25
CA VAL A 96 -8.93 8.34 -1.95
C VAL A 96 -7.92 9.21 -1.21
N LEU A 97 -7.82 10.48 -1.62
CA LEU A 97 -6.89 11.41 -0.99
C LEU A 97 -7.30 11.76 0.44
N PHE A 98 -8.59 11.93 0.71
CA PHE A 98 -9.09 12.22 2.06
C PHE A 98 -8.93 11.02 3.02
N MET A 99 -9.07 9.79 2.52
CA MET A 99 -8.94 8.58 3.36
C MET A 99 -7.47 8.17 3.60
N TRP A 100 -6.55 8.54 2.71
CA TRP A 100 -5.13 8.26 2.86
C TRP A 100 -4.41 9.28 3.77
N VAL A 101 -4.80 10.57 3.70
CA VAL A 101 -4.31 11.62 4.62
C VAL A 101 -4.66 11.34 6.08
N CYS A 102 -5.77 10.63 6.35
CA CYS A 102 -6.20 10.32 7.72
C CYS A 102 -5.53 9.06 8.32
N VAL A 103 -4.90 8.20 7.49
CA VAL A 103 -4.29 6.93 7.92
C VAL A 103 -2.76 6.94 7.84
N SER A 104 -2.18 7.85 7.05
CA SER A 104 -0.73 7.99 6.90
C SER A 104 -0.26 9.21 7.69
N GLY A 105 0.09 9.01 8.96
CA GLY A 105 0.80 9.99 9.76
C GLY A 105 2.12 10.36 9.10
N GLU A 106 2.08 11.43 8.31
CA GLU A 106 3.15 12.34 7.92
C GLU A 106 4.58 11.78 7.80
N LYS A 107 5.03 11.57 6.55
CA LYS A 107 6.23 12.17 5.94
C LYS A 107 6.51 11.47 4.61
N ASP A 108 6.03 12.04 3.51
CA ASP A 108 6.94 12.62 2.51
C ASP A 108 6.14 13.19 1.34
N ARG A 109 6.37 14.49 1.16
CA ARG A 109 5.80 15.37 0.15
C ARG A 109 6.21 14.93 -1.25
N ILE A 110 5.52 13.98 -1.86
CA ILE A 110 5.61 13.77 -3.31
C ILE A 110 4.20 13.62 -3.88
N PHE A 111 3.45 14.71 -3.71
CA PHE A 111 2.44 15.12 -4.68
C PHE A 111 3.18 15.62 -5.92
N ILE A 112 3.43 14.74 -6.88
CA ILE A 112 3.70 15.22 -8.24
C ILE A 112 2.36 15.67 -8.82
N TRP A 113 2.23 16.99 -8.94
CA TRP A 113 1.30 17.66 -9.83
C TRP A 113 1.49 17.13 -11.26
N VAL A 114 0.60 16.21 -11.70
CA VAL A 114 0.13 16.06 -13.09
C VAL A 114 -1.30 15.54 -13.08
#